data_AF-A0ABD1BRK1-F1
#
_entry.id   AF-A0ABD1BRK1-F1
#
_cell.length_a   1.000
_cell.length_b   1.000
_cell.length_c   1.000
_cell.angle_alpha   90.00
_cell.angle_beta   90.00
_cell.angle_gamma   90.00
#
_symmetry.space_group_name_H-M   'P 1'
#
loop_
_entity.id
_entity.type
_entity.pdbx_description
1 polymer ?
#
loop_
_entity_poly.entity_id
_entity_poly.type
_entity_poly.pdbx_seq_one_letter_code
_entity_poly.pdbx_strand_id
1 'polypeptide(L)'
;MLQNKDHEMCGFCGERTNGDWGHECAGIIEEVGEEVKHLVVGDRVALEPGISCWRCNLCREGRYNLCPEMKFFATPPVHGSLADQVVHPADLCFKLPENVSLEEGAMCEPLSVGVHACRRAEVAP
;
A
#
# COMPACT_ATOMS: atom_id res chain seq x y z
N MET A 1 -23.41 -4.01 8.31
CA MET A 1 -22.72 -2.82 8.84
C MET A 1 -21.39 -2.67 8.12
N LEU A 2 -21.39 -2.16 6.89
CA LEU A 2 -20.19 -1.75 6.16
C LEU A 2 -20.60 -0.51 5.35
N GLN A 3 -20.68 0.62 6.04
CA GLN A 3 -20.76 1.95 5.46
C GLN A 3 -19.59 2.74 6.08
N ASN A 4 -18.91 3.52 5.25
CA ASN A 4 -17.76 4.40 5.52
C ASN A 4 -16.39 3.74 5.36
N LYS A 5 -15.93 3.61 4.10
CA LYS A 5 -14.51 3.42 3.74
C LYS A 5 -13.78 4.74 3.48
N ASP A 6 -14.43 5.86 3.76
CA ASP A 6 -13.89 7.20 3.45
C ASP A 6 -13.05 7.78 4.61
N HIS A 7 -12.84 7.03 5.70
CA HIS A 7 -12.21 7.52 6.95
C HIS A 7 -10.92 6.76 7.36
N GLU A 8 -10.36 5.92 6.47
CA GLU A 8 -9.12 5.14 6.73
C GLU A 8 -8.01 5.44 5.71
N MET A 9 -8.14 6.60 5.08
CA MET A 9 -7.40 6.94 3.87
C MET A 9 -6.28 7.91 4.21
N CYS A 10 -5.06 7.56 3.79
CA CYS A 10 -3.96 8.51 3.72
C CYS A 10 -4.07 9.28 2.40
N GLY A 11 -4.35 10.58 2.45
CA GLY A 11 -4.46 11.44 1.27
C GLY A 11 -3.21 12.29 1.08
N PHE A 12 -2.91 12.59 -0.18
CA PHE A 12 -2.28 13.83 -0.59
C PHE A 12 -3.30 14.59 -1.47
N CYS A 13 -3.45 15.93 -1.40
CA CYS A 13 -4.47 16.73 -2.12
C CYS A 13 -3.97 17.65 -3.27
N GLY A 14 -4.56 17.51 -4.48
CA GLY A 14 -3.94 17.87 -5.78
C GLY A 14 -4.51 17.06 -6.97
N GLU A 15 -4.56 17.67 -8.16
CA GLU A 15 -5.45 17.28 -9.26
C GLU A 15 -5.15 15.90 -9.89
N ARG A 16 -6.22 15.16 -10.19
CA ARG A 16 -6.19 13.85 -10.90
C ARG A 16 -5.39 13.92 -12.20
N THR A 17 -4.16 13.43 -12.19
CA THR A 17 -3.46 13.03 -13.42
C THR A 17 -3.89 11.62 -13.80
N ASN A 18 -4.03 11.32 -15.10
CA ASN A 18 -4.35 10.00 -15.66
C ASN A 18 -3.21 8.97 -15.42
N GLY A 19 -2.88 8.69 -14.16
CA GLY A 19 -1.83 7.77 -13.75
C GLY A 19 -2.32 6.32 -13.78
N ASP A 20 -2.39 5.72 -14.97
CA ASP A 20 -2.77 4.30 -15.10
C ASP A 20 -1.64 3.33 -14.68
N TRP A 21 -0.43 3.85 -14.41
CA TRP A 21 0.79 3.07 -14.18
C TRP A 21 1.36 3.31 -12.79
N GLY A 22 2.28 2.45 -12.37
CA GLY A 22 2.96 2.54 -11.07
C GLY A 22 2.24 1.77 -9.96
N HIS A 23 3.01 1.00 -9.20
CA HIS A 23 2.58 0.32 -7.98
C HIS A 23 3.74 0.16 -6.96
N GLU A 24 4.90 0.74 -7.27
CA GLU A 24 6.09 0.75 -6.43
C GLU A 24 6.30 2.20 -6.00
N CYS A 25 5.85 2.56 -4.80
CA CYS A 25 5.87 3.96 -4.36
C CYS A 25 6.05 4.14 -2.86
N ALA A 26 6.54 5.33 -2.53
CA ALA A 26 6.60 5.86 -1.17
C ALA A 26 6.24 7.35 -1.19
N GLY A 27 5.82 7.87 -0.05
CA GLY A 27 5.33 9.24 0.07
C GLY A 27 5.34 9.78 1.50
N ILE A 28 4.94 11.03 1.68
CA ILE A 28 4.73 11.75 2.94
C ILE A 28 3.23 11.97 3.19
N ILE A 29 2.66 11.43 4.26
CA ILE A 29 1.23 11.62 4.57
C ILE A 29 0.85 13.11 4.63
N GLU A 30 -0.14 13.56 3.84
CA GLU A 30 -0.70 14.93 3.96
C GLU A 30 -2.01 14.96 4.75
N GLU A 31 -2.80 13.89 4.68
CA GLU A 31 -4.06 13.75 5.42
C GLU A 31 -4.23 12.31 5.92
N VAL A 32 -4.84 12.15 7.10
CA VAL A 32 -5.27 10.84 7.63
C VAL A 32 -6.75 10.90 7.98
N GLY A 33 -7.45 9.80 7.71
CA GLY A 33 -8.83 9.66 8.15
C GLY A 33 -8.97 9.58 9.67
N GLU A 34 -10.16 9.94 10.18
CA GLU A 34 -10.41 10.18 11.61
C GLU A 34 -10.11 8.97 12.53
N GLU A 35 -10.24 7.75 12.00
CA GLU A 35 -10.04 6.50 12.75
C GLU A 35 -8.57 6.03 12.75
N VAL A 36 -7.70 6.63 11.93
CA VAL A 36 -6.28 6.27 11.84
C VAL A 36 -5.54 6.82 13.07
N LYS A 37 -4.91 5.94 13.86
CA LYS A 37 -4.19 6.32 15.10
C LYS A 37 -2.68 6.04 15.06
N HIS A 38 -2.21 5.22 14.13
CA HIS A 38 -0.81 4.77 14.05
C HIS A 38 0.04 5.57 13.06
N LEU A 39 -0.58 6.43 12.26
CA LEU A 39 0.07 7.28 11.27
C LEU A 39 -0.38 8.72 11.46
N VAL A 40 0.50 9.67 11.19
CA VAL A 40 0.22 11.11 11.27
C VAL A 40 0.73 11.85 10.05
N VAL A 41 0.17 13.04 9.80
CA VAL A 41 0.64 13.95 8.75
C VAL A 41 2.15 14.20 8.91
N GLY A 42 2.88 14.14 7.80
CA GLY A 42 4.34 14.26 7.75
C GLY A 42 5.10 12.94 7.85
N ASP A 43 4.45 11.83 8.20
CA ASP A 43 5.10 10.52 8.20
C ASP A 43 5.50 10.11 6.79
N ARG A 44 6.71 9.58 6.63
CA ARG A 44 7.16 8.96 5.38
C ARG A 44 6.71 7.51 5.38
N VAL A 45 6.11 7.04 4.30
CA VAL A 45 5.53 5.69 4.17
C VAL A 45 5.89 5.04 2.84
N ALA A 46 6.12 3.73 2.85
CA ALA A 46 6.03 2.88 1.65
C ALA A 46 4.64 2.25 1.59
N LEU A 47 4.10 2.03 0.39
CA LEU A 47 2.76 1.48 0.21
C LEU A 47 2.81 0.02 -0.26
N GLU A 48 1.99 -0.83 0.34
CA GLU A 48 1.67 -2.14 -0.22
C GLU A 48 0.53 -2.00 -1.24
N PRO A 49 0.77 -2.21 -2.54
CA PRO A 49 -0.19 -1.85 -3.59
C PRO A 49 -1.46 -2.73 -3.65
N GLY A 50 -1.44 -3.91 -3.01
CA GLY A 50 -2.52 -4.89 -3.07
C GLY A 50 -3.53 -4.77 -1.93
N ILE A 51 -4.73 -4.27 -2.23
CA ILE A 51 -5.86 -4.24 -1.28
C ILE A 51 -6.69 -5.53 -1.39
N SER A 52 -6.56 -6.41 -0.38
CA SER A 52 -7.33 -7.65 -0.30
C SER A 52 -8.71 -7.44 0.35
N CYS A 53 -9.61 -8.43 0.25
CA CYS A 53 -10.93 -8.32 0.86
C CYS A 53 -10.97 -8.61 2.36
N TRP A 54 -9.88 -9.17 2.92
CA TRP A 54 -9.72 -9.53 4.34
C TRP A 54 -10.77 -10.50 4.92
N ARG A 55 -11.65 -11.07 4.09
CA ARG A 55 -12.79 -11.90 4.54
C ARG A 55 -12.84 -13.30 3.94
N CYS A 56 -12.16 -13.56 2.82
CA CYS A 56 -12.16 -14.87 2.18
C CYS A 56 -11.23 -15.86 2.92
N ASN A 57 -11.35 -17.16 2.60
CA ASN A 57 -10.54 -18.21 3.24
C ASN A 57 -9.03 -17.97 3.07
N LEU A 58 -8.59 -17.59 1.86
CA LEU A 58 -7.17 -17.31 1.59
C LEU A 58 -6.65 -16.14 2.43
N CYS A 59 -7.45 -15.07 2.62
CA CYS A 59 -7.06 -13.97 3.50
C CYS A 59 -6.94 -14.42 4.97
N ARG A 60 -7.91 -15.22 5.44
CA ARG A 60 -7.91 -15.75 6.82
C ARG A 60 -6.77 -16.73 7.09
N GLU A 61 -6.30 -17.43 6.06
CA GLU A 61 -5.12 -18.31 6.10
C GLU A 61 -3.79 -17.54 5.99
N GLY A 62 -3.82 -16.20 5.89
CA GLY A 62 -2.61 -15.38 5.73
C GLY A 62 -2.05 -15.35 4.30
N ARG A 63 -2.79 -15.89 3.32
CA ARG A 63 -2.45 -15.91 1.88
C ARG A 63 -3.22 -14.84 1.11
N TYR A 64 -3.27 -13.63 1.67
CA TYR A 64 -4.08 -12.53 1.13
C TYR A 64 -3.64 -12.09 -0.26
N ASN A 65 -2.38 -12.34 -0.65
CA ASN A 65 -1.84 -12.09 -1.99
C ASN A 65 -2.53 -12.93 -3.09
N LEU A 66 -3.32 -13.94 -2.70
CA LEU A 66 -4.12 -14.77 -3.60
C LEU A 66 -5.62 -14.46 -3.51
N CYS A 67 -5.99 -13.32 -2.91
CA CYS A 67 -7.38 -12.93 -2.77
C CYS A 67 -8.06 -12.83 -4.15
N PRO A 68 -9.22 -13.48 -4.38
CA PRO A 68 -9.93 -13.40 -5.65
C PRO A 68 -10.56 -12.01 -5.90
N GLU A 69 -10.69 -11.19 -4.85
CA GLU A 69 -11.21 -9.82 -4.91
C GLU A 69 -10.07 -8.78 -4.82
N MET A 70 -8.83 -9.18 -5.15
CA MET A 70 -7.65 -8.32 -5.11
C MET A 70 -7.85 -7.07 -5.97
N LYS A 71 -7.64 -5.90 -5.37
CA LYS A 71 -7.46 -4.62 -6.08
C LYS A 71 -6.01 -4.23 -5.98
N PHE A 72 -5.34 -4.06 -7.11
CA PHE A 72 -3.91 -3.83 -7.16
C PHE A 72 -3.62 -2.61 -8.02
N PHE A 73 -2.79 -1.68 -7.55
CA PHE A 73 -2.44 -0.49 -8.33
C PHE A 73 -1.94 -0.85 -9.74
N ALA A 74 -2.35 -0.04 -10.72
CA ALA A 74 -2.04 -0.23 -12.15
C ALA A 74 -2.53 -1.56 -12.76
N THR A 75 -3.51 -2.22 -12.12
CA THR A 75 -4.23 -3.37 -12.71
C THR A 75 -5.67 -2.97 -12.98
N PRO A 76 -6.12 -2.92 -14.25
CA PRO A 76 -7.48 -2.51 -14.57
C PRO A 76 -8.54 -3.29 -13.78
N PRO A 77 -9.54 -2.61 -13.18
CA PRO A 77 -9.90 -1.19 -13.36
C PRO A 77 -9.27 -0.23 -12.33
N VAL A 78 -8.24 -0.65 -11.59
CA VAL A 78 -7.62 0.14 -10.51
C VAL A 78 -6.49 1.01 -11.09
N HIS A 79 -6.54 2.32 -10.83
CA HIS A 79 -5.48 3.25 -11.23
C HIS A 79 -4.16 2.96 -10.49
N GLY A 80 -3.06 3.42 -11.07
CA GLY A 80 -1.73 3.26 -10.49
C GLY A 80 -1.36 4.40 -9.54
N SER A 81 -0.11 4.35 -9.09
CA SER A 81 0.48 5.30 -8.17
C SER A 81 1.45 6.29 -8.83
N LEU A 82 1.60 6.26 -10.15
CA LEU A 82 2.30 7.29 -10.91
C LEU A 82 1.40 8.51 -11.07
N ALA A 83 1.18 9.19 -9.97
CA ALA A 83 0.44 10.43 -9.85
C ALA A 83 1.13 11.26 -8.78
N ASP A 84 0.84 12.55 -8.73
CA ASP A 84 1.33 13.38 -7.63
C ASP A 84 0.83 12.84 -6.29
N GLN A 85 -0.33 12.16 -6.30
CA GLN A 85 -1.08 11.79 -5.10
C GLN A 85 -1.93 10.56 -5.27
N VAL A 86 -2.06 9.81 -4.19
CA VAL A 86 -2.92 8.62 -4.10
C VAL A 86 -3.62 8.60 -2.75
N VAL A 87 -4.73 7.87 -2.72
CA VAL A 87 -5.46 7.59 -1.50
C VAL A 87 -5.40 6.10 -1.23
N HIS A 88 -4.88 5.69 -0.06
CA HIS A 88 -4.62 4.28 0.24
C HIS A 88 -5.00 3.92 1.68
N PRO A 89 -5.44 2.67 1.98
CA PRO A 89 -5.75 2.24 3.33
C PRO A 89 -4.53 2.33 4.25
N ALA A 90 -4.71 2.94 5.43
CA ALA A 90 -3.64 3.17 6.39
C ALA A 90 -2.91 1.91 6.85
N ASP A 91 -3.58 0.76 6.90
CA ASP A 91 -2.98 -0.53 7.28
C ASP A 91 -2.00 -1.08 6.22
N LEU A 92 -2.03 -0.52 5.01
CA LEU A 92 -1.14 -0.86 3.89
C LEU A 92 -0.09 0.24 3.66
N CYS A 93 0.02 1.21 4.56
CA CYS A 93 1.04 2.26 4.56
C CYS A 93 2.04 2.01 5.68
N PHE A 94 3.28 1.68 5.32
CA PHE A 94 4.32 1.29 6.26
C PHE A 94 5.27 2.46 6.52
N LYS A 95 5.26 2.98 7.75
CA LYS A 95 6.14 4.08 8.16
C LYS A 95 7.60 3.72 7.98
N LEU A 96 8.32 4.57 7.25
CA LEU A 96 9.75 4.46 7.01
C LEU A 96 10.55 4.98 8.21
N PRO A 97 11.63 4.28 8.61
CA PRO A 97 12.59 4.81 9.56
C PRO A 97 13.24 6.12 9.09
N GLU A 98 13.77 6.90 10.03
CA GLU A 98 14.39 8.21 9.73
C GLU A 98 15.55 8.12 8.73
N ASN A 99 16.26 7.00 8.72
CA ASN A 99 17.42 6.75 7.88
C ASN A 99 17.09 6.09 6.53
N VAL A 100 15.81 5.93 6.19
CA VAL A 100 15.36 5.38 4.90
C VAL A 100 14.74 6.52 4.08
N SER A 101 15.27 6.72 2.86
CA SER A 101 14.78 7.74 1.93
C SER A 101 13.45 7.34 1.28
N LEU A 102 12.78 8.26 0.60
CA LEU A 102 11.57 7.92 -0.17
C LEU A 102 11.90 7.05 -1.37
N GLU A 103 13.04 7.28 -2.03
CA GLU A 103 13.52 6.44 -3.13
C GLU A 103 13.77 5.01 -2.65
N GLU A 104 14.40 4.84 -1.48
CA GLU A 104 14.58 3.51 -0.86
C GLU A 104 13.24 2.89 -0.44
N GLY A 105 12.30 3.72 0.05
CA GLY A 105 10.94 3.29 0.39
C GLY A 105 10.17 2.76 -0.82
N ALA A 106 10.30 3.38 -2.00
CA ALA A 106 9.67 2.88 -3.23
C ALA A 106 10.20 1.49 -3.62
N MET A 107 11.46 1.18 -3.28
CA MET A 107 12.07 -0.14 -3.49
C MET A 107 11.57 -1.22 -2.52
N CYS A 108 10.78 -0.87 -1.49
CA CYS A 108 10.24 -1.87 -0.56
C CYS A 108 9.31 -2.88 -1.25
N GLU A 109 8.52 -2.46 -2.25
CA GLU A 109 7.65 -3.36 -3.02
C GLU A 109 8.47 -4.44 -3.75
N PRO A 110 9.42 -4.12 -4.65
CA PRO A 110 10.15 -5.15 -5.37
C PRO A 110 11.06 -5.97 -4.46
N LEU A 111 11.59 -5.37 -3.38
CA LEU A 111 12.32 -6.10 -2.35
C LEU A 111 11.43 -7.15 -1.68
N SER A 112 10.16 -6.81 -1.38
CA SER A 112 9.22 -7.74 -0.74
C SER A 112 8.94 -8.97 -1.61
N VAL A 113 8.92 -8.82 -2.93
CA VAL A 113 8.80 -9.94 -3.88
C VAL A 113 10.00 -10.89 -3.74
N GLY A 114 11.22 -10.35 -3.69
CA GLY A 114 12.44 -11.14 -3.47
C GLY A 114 12.45 -11.85 -2.11
N VAL A 115 12.06 -11.14 -1.04
CA VAL A 115 11.93 -11.71 0.30
C VAL A 115 10.88 -12.83 0.32
N HIS A 116 9.74 -12.64 -0.34
CA HIS A 116 8.70 -13.65 -0.44
C HIS A 116 9.22 -14.92 -1.14
N ALA A 117 9.96 -14.76 -2.25
CA ALA A 117 10.57 -15.87 -2.97
C ALA A 117 11.58 -16.64 -2.10
N CYS A 118 12.49 -15.94 -1.42
CA CYS A 118 13.47 -16.54 -0.51
C CYS A 118 12.80 -17.30 0.64
N ARG A 119 11.76 -16.72 1.26
CA ARG A 119 10.98 -17.40 2.33
C ARG A 119 10.32 -18.67 1.83
N ARG A 120 9.75 -18.66 0.62
CA ARG A 120 9.12 -19.84 0.02
C ARG A 120 10.11 -20.93 -0.37
N ALA A 121 11.34 -20.56 -0.69
CA ALA A 121 12.42 -21.48 -1.00
C ALA A 121 13.24 -21.89 0.24
N GLU A 122 12.84 -21.44 1.43
CA GLU A 122 13.54 -21.72 2.70
C GLU A 122 15.03 -21.36 2.64
N VAL A 123 15.37 -20.26 1.96
CA VAL A 123 16.75 -19.79 1.83
C VAL A 123 17.32 -19.46 3.21
N ALA A 124 18.40 -20.14 3.57
CA ALA A 124 19.13 -19.99 4.82
C ALA A 124 20.65 -20.07 4.56
N PRO A 125 21.49 -19.61 5.50
CA PRO A 125 22.96 -19.69 5.40
C PRO A 125 23.50 -21.12 5.19
#